data_AF-A0A349MES2-F1
#
_entry.id   AF-A0A349MES2-F1
#
_cell.length_a   1.000
_cell.length_b   1.000
_cell.length_c   1.000
_cell.angle_alpha   90.00
_cell.angle_beta   90.00
_cell.angle_gamma   90.00
#
_symmetry.space_group_name_H-M   'P 1'
#
loop_
_entity.id
_entity.type
_entity.pdbx_description
1 polymer ?
#
loop_
_entity_poly.entity_id
_entity_poly.type
_entity_poly.pdbx_seq_one_letter_code
_entity_poly.pdbx_strand_id
1 'polypeptide(L)' 'MTMPNQTLDTKGLNCPLPILRAKKSLQRMTSGQILAVEATDPGSAKDFASFCTQTGNSLLTASENGGVFFYKIRKN' A
#
# COMPACT_ATOMS: atom_id res chain seq x y z
N MET A 1 -15.08 8.86 8.84
CA MET A 1 -14.64 8.87 7.42
C MET A 1 -13.13 9.02 7.37
N THR A 2 -12.36 7.93 7.34
CA THR A 2 -10.89 7.97 7.27
C THR A 2 -10.47 8.12 5.81
N MET A 3 -10.26 9.36 5.36
CA MET A 3 -9.74 9.64 4.02
C MET A 3 -8.27 9.18 3.93
N PRO A 4 -7.87 8.46 2.87
CA PRO A 4 -6.47 8.27 2.59
C PRO A 4 -5.85 9.63 2.25
N ASN A 5 -4.71 9.95 2.87
CA ASN A 5 -3.97 11.18 2.56
C ASN A 5 -3.29 11.08 1.20
N GLN A 6 -2.90 9.86 0.84
CA GLN A 6 -2.28 9.55 -0.42
C GLN A 6 -2.92 8.29 -0.99
N THR A 7 -3.31 8.32 -2.25
CA THR A 7 -3.68 7.13 -3.01
C THR A 7 -2.55 6.80 -3.98
N LEU A 8 -2.26 5.51 -4.13
CA LEU A 8 -1.27 4.99 -5.02
C LEU A 8 -1.94 3.94 -5.90
N ASP A 9 -2.14 4.28 -7.17
CA ASP A 9 -2.61 3.32 -8.15
C ASP A 9 -1.40 2.56 -8.71
N THR A 10 -1.41 1.25 -8.49
CA THR A 10 -0.39 0.30 -8.97
C THR A 10 -1.01 -0.81 -9.83
N LYS A 11 -2.23 -0.58 -10.35
CA LYS A 11 -2.90 -1.52 -11.26
C LYS A 11 -2.03 -1.75 -12.50
N GLY A 12 -1.81 -3.02 -12.85
CA GLY A 12 -0.98 -3.43 -14.00
C GLY A 12 0.54 -3.34 -13.82
N LEU A 13 1.04 -2.99 -12.63
CA LEU A 13 2.48 -3.04 -12.34
C LEU A 13 2.85 -4.40 -11.73
N ASN A 14 3.60 -5.20 -12.49
CA ASN A 14 4.18 -6.43 -11.96
C ASN A 14 5.21 -6.13 -10.86
N CYS A 15 5.32 -7.06 -9.92
CA CYS A 15 6.34 -7.05 -8.88
C CYS A 15 7.74 -6.87 -9.51
N PRO A 16 8.61 -5.96 -9.01
CA PRO A 16 8.60 -5.32 -7.68
C PRO A 16 8.22 -3.83 -7.64
N LEU A 17 7.65 -3.28 -8.72
CA LEU A 17 7.37 -1.85 -8.82
C LEU A 17 6.36 -1.29 -7.80
N PRO A 18 5.30 -2.01 -7.37
CA PRO A 18 4.33 -1.49 -6.40
C PRO A 18 4.96 -1.12 -5.05
N ILE A 19 5.86 -1.96 -4.54
CA ILE A 19 6.56 -1.70 -3.28
C ILE A 19 7.47 -0.47 -3.41
N LEU A 20 8.20 -0.35 -4.52
CA LEU A 20 9.15 0.75 -4.70
C LEU A 20 8.41 2.11 -4.73
N ARG A 21 7.25 2.14 -5.40
CA ARG A 21 6.35 3.31 -5.42
C ARG A 21 5.77 3.58 -4.03
N ALA A 22 5.26 2.56 -3.33
CA ALA A 22 4.73 2.70 -1.99
C ALA A 22 5.78 3.18 -0.99
N LYS A 23 7.01 2.65 -1.07
CA LYS A 23 8.17 3.09 -0.29
C LYS A 23 8.50 4.56 -0.54
N LYS A 24 8.58 5.00 -1.80
CA LYS A 24 8.81 6.40 -2.15
C LYS A 24 7.71 7.32 -1.61
N SER A 25 6.45 6.92 -1.72
CA SER A 25 5.34 7.68 -1.14
C SER A 25 5.44 7.72 0.39
N LEU A 26 5.62 6.59 1.06
CA LEU A 26 5.71 6.53 2.52
C LEU A 26 6.94 7.22 3.09
N GLN A 27 8.05 7.29 2.36
CA GLN A 27 9.21 8.11 2.73
C GLN A 27 8.93 9.62 2.64
N ARG A 28 8.03 10.05 1.74
CA ARG A 28 7.60 11.45 1.66
C ARG A 28 6.44 11.77 2.61
N MET A 29 5.79 10.75 3.16
CA MET A 29 4.67 10.90 4.07
C MET A 29 5.14 11.02 5.52
N THR A 30 4.35 11.74 6.31
CA THR A 30 4.58 11.93 7.74
C THR A 30 3.92 10.83 8.55
N SER A 31 4.48 10.51 9.72
CA SER A 31 3.85 9.64 10.72
C SER A 31 2.42 10.10 11.03
N GLY A 32 1.46 9.18 10.95
CA GLY A 32 0.02 9.42 11.08
C GLY A 32 -0.74 9.48 9.76
N GLN A 33 -0.07 9.65 8.61
CA GLN A 33 -0.75 9.66 7.32
C GLN A 33 -1.14 8.26 6.84
N ILE A 34 -2.21 8.20 6.05
CA ILE A 34 -2.75 6.95 5.50
C ILE A 34 -2.50 6.91 3.99
N LEU A 35 -1.79 5.89 3.53
CA LEU A 35 -1.60 5.54 2.12
C LEU A 35 -2.61 4.47 1.73
N ALA A 36 -3.50 4.76 0.78
CA ALA A 36 -4.29 3.76 0.09
C ALA A 36 -3.52 3.28 -1.14
N VAL A 37 -3.48 1.98 -1.37
CA VAL A 37 -2.82 1.38 -2.53
C VAL A 37 -3.79 0.46 -3.24
N GLU A 38 -3.89 0.60 -4.55
CA GLU A 38 -4.72 -0.25 -5.40
C GLU A 38 -3.82 -1.06 -6.32
N ALA A 39 -3.91 -2.38 -6.25
CA ALA A 39 -3.12 -3.29 -7.06
C ALA A 39 -4.02 -4.33 -7.71
N THR A 40 -3.69 -4.82 -8.90
CA THR A 40 -4.44 -5.91 -9.56
C THR A 40 -3.65 -7.21 -9.60
N ASP A 41 -2.55 -7.27 -8.85
CA ASP A 41 -1.61 -8.39 -8.85
C ASP A 41 -1.75 -9.19 -7.54
N PRO A 42 -1.97 -10.51 -7.60
CA PRO A 42 -2.15 -11.35 -6.41
C PRO A 42 -0.89 -11.46 -5.52
N GLY A 43 0.30 -11.25 -6.07
CA GLY A 43 1.57 -11.17 -5.36
C GLY A 43 1.71 -9.91 -4.50
N SER A 44 1.02 -8.83 -4.87
CA SER A 44 1.09 -7.55 -4.14
C SER A 44 0.72 -7.68 -2.67
N ALA A 45 -0.14 -8.61 -2.29
CA ALA A 45 -0.53 -8.84 -0.89
C ALA A 45 0.67 -9.23 -0.01
N LYS A 46 1.48 -10.19 -0.47
CA LYS A 46 2.66 -10.68 0.27
C LYS A 46 3.73 -9.60 0.35
N ASP A 47 3.89 -8.86 -0.74
CA ASP A 47 4.82 -7.75 -0.85
C ASP A 47 4.46 -6.59 0.09
N PHE A 48 3.19 -6.18 0.14
CA PHE A 48 2.71 -5.14 1.06
C PHE A 48 2.81 -5.58 2.53
N ALA A 49 2.50 -6.83 2.84
CA ALA A 49 2.65 -7.36 4.19
C ALA A 49 4.12 -7.34 4.64
N SER A 50 5.02 -7.84 3.79
CA SER A 50 6.47 -7.86 4.05
C SER A 50 7.03 -6.44 4.18
N PHE A 51 6.59 -5.54 3.31
CA PHE A 51 6.99 -4.15 3.34
C PHE A 51 6.52 -3.41 4.60
N CYS A 52 5.27 -3.61 5.04
CA CYS A 52 4.77 -3.04 6.30
C CYS A 52 5.61 -3.50 7.49
N THR A 53 5.92 -4.80 7.55
CA THR A 53 6.81 -5.38 8.58
C THR A 53 8.22 -4.79 8.52
N GLN A 54 8.82 -4.66 7.34
CA GLN A 54 10.17 -4.09 7.18
C GLN A 54 10.25 -2.60 7.51
N THR A 55 9.22 -1.82 7.16
CA THR A 55 9.21 -0.37 7.38
C THR A 55 8.63 0.03 8.73
N GLY A 56 8.12 -0.92 9.52
CA GLY A 56 7.43 -0.65 10.79
C GLY A 56 6.10 0.08 10.60
N ASN A 57 5.52 0.02 9.40
CA ASN A 57 4.24 0.65 9.09
C ASN A 57 3.08 -0.28 9.45
N SER A 58 1.91 0.29 9.73
CA SER A 58 0.73 -0.49 10.10
C SER A 58 -0.21 -0.66 8.92
N LEU A 59 -0.45 -1.89 8.49
CA LEU A 59 -1.52 -2.19 7.55
C LEU A 59 -2.87 -2.07 8.28
N LEU A 60 -3.65 -1.05 7.95
CA LEU A 60 -4.97 -0.79 8.54
C LEU A 60 -6.05 -1.70 7.95
N THR A 61 -6.01 -1.90 6.63
CA THR A 61 -7.05 -2.68 5.91
C THR A 61 -6.45 -3.25 4.65
N ALA A 62 -6.83 -4.47 4.32
CA ALA A 62 -6.62 -5.08 3.02
C ALA A 62 -7.96 -5.64 2.56
N SER A 63 -8.38 -5.28 1.35
CA SER A 63 -9.63 -5.77 0.75
C SER A 63 -9.36 -6.17 -0.68
N GLU A 64 -10.05 -7.18 -1.18
CA GLU A 64 -10.01 -7.57 -2.58
C GLU A 64 -11.42 -7.41 -3.14
N ASN A 65 -11.54 -6.80 -4.31
CA ASN A 65 -12.79 -6.67 -5.03
C ASN A 65 -12.58 -6.91 -6.53
N GLY A 66 -13.09 -8.04 -7.02
CA GLY A 66 -13.13 -8.35 -8.45
C GLY A 66 -11.77 -8.37 -9.15
N GLY A 67 -10.71 -8.81 -8.47
CA GLY A 67 -9.34 -8.81 -9.00
C GLY A 67 -8.55 -7.51 -8.75
N VAL A 68 -9.13 -6.55 -8.01
CA VAL A 68 -8.43 -5.37 -7.50
C VAL A 68 -8.27 -5.47 -5.99
N PHE A 69 -7.04 -5.43 -5.53
CA PHE A 69 -6.64 -5.36 -4.14
C PHE A 69 -6.48 -3.92 -3.68
N PHE A 70 -7.11 -3.59 -2.56
CA PHE A 70 -7.10 -2.30 -1.89
C PHE A 70 -6.40 -2.45 -0.54
N TYR A 71 -5.25 -1.83 -0.38
CA TYR A 71 -4.50 -1.80 0.87
C TYR A 71 -4.57 -0.40 1.47
N LYS A 72 -4.74 -0.29 2.78
CA LYS A 72 -4.62 0.96 3.54
C LYS A 72 -3.50 0.79 4.53
N ILE A 73 -2.46 1.58 4.41
CA ILE A 73 -1.27 1.53 5.25
C ILE A 73 -1.17 2.85 5.99
N ARG A 74 -1.07 2.81 7.31
CA ARG A 74 -0.74 3.97 8.13
C ARG A 74 0.76 4.06 8.29
N LYS A 75 1.32 5.22 7.96
CA LYS A 75 2.69 5.55 8.32
C LYS A 75 2.74 5.74 9.84
N ASN A 76 3.61 4.99 10.52
CA ASN A 76 3.92 5.19 11.93
C ASN A 76 5.21 6.00 12.07
#